data_AF-A0A829H1V2-F1
#
_entry.id   AF-A0A829H1V2-F1
#
_cell.length_a   1.000
_cell.length_b   1.000
_cell.length_c   1.000
_cell.angle_alpha   90.00
_cell.angle_beta   90.00
_cell.angle_gamma   90.00
#
_symmetry.space_group_name_H-M   'P 1'
#
loop_
_entity.id
_entity.type
_entity.pdbx_description
1 polymer ?
#
loop_
_entity_poly.entity_id
_entity_poly.type
_entity_poly.pdbx_seq_one_letter_code
_entity_poly.pdbx_strand_id
1 'polypeptide(L)'
;EKLFISQSTLKRKIAVINQTLEKYDFWIDTESVDMVGDERKIRFFYYCYLLEKYDVLDLVAPEQELRVIDELISEFFAQFPSLQSPERQVFSYLNKLRTMLFISFKRLKKGRRLDSHNQIDEQYSLLLSEKLSKKIAVCYHIDCTKDVLHQLFFLFFNRRYAWSANDLQKKAEHDEAIAKVRRTLLAFFAKIEKSEQLVLINKDELLLLLYNATSYTWTSAKILHNPSEDFFVNLNHYHEGFARRIKKELVACLNIEQLDIYLDDSVINQLLFMLVTAWKGLMDQLEASAPRVKAGIFFNTSFEHSQFLLNDISYHLKSRLDMTLITAKTITELRQQCQHVDMLITNLSMLPSPDCHIVSIQANLTPKDFENILSVYSEIVNANVTAS
;
A
#
# COMPACT_ATOMS: atom_id res chain seq x y z
N GLU A 1 10.52 -7.04 38.15
CA GLU A 1 11.10 -5.74 38.54
C GLU A 1 10.72 -4.62 37.58
N LYS A 2 11.18 -4.61 36.32
CA LYS A 2 10.94 -3.50 35.35
C LYS A 2 9.46 -3.10 35.12
N LEU A 3 8.52 -4.03 35.32
CA LEU A 3 7.09 -3.80 35.10
C LEU A 3 6.32 -3.47 36.40
N PHE A 4 6.98 -3.40 37.55
CA PHE A 4 6.36 -3.13 38.86
C PHE A 4 5.15 -4.02 39.22
N ILE A 5 5.18 -5.29 38.79
CA ILE A 5 4.16 -6.30 39.10
C ILE A 5 4.77 -7.57 39.71
N SER A 6 3.96 -8.31 40.47
CA SER A 6 4.36 -9.62 41.02
C SER A 6 4.58 -10.66 39.94
N GLN A 7 5.42 -11.67 40.23
CA GLN A 7 5.69 -12.78 39.30
C GLN A 7 4.41 -13.56 38.93
N SER A 8 3.52 -13.77 39.89
CA SER A 8 2.22 -14.43 39.65
C SER A 8 1.33 -13.61 38.69
N THR A 9 1.34 -12.29 38.81
CA THR A 9 0.61 -11.40 37.90
C THR A 9 1.24 -11.38 36.52
N LEU A 10 2.58 -11.40 36.42
CA LEU A 10 3.28 -11.51 35.15
C LEU A 10 2.94 -12.82 34.43
N LYS A 11 3.01 -13.97 35.12
CA LYS A 11 2.66 -15.28 34.54
C LYS A 11 1.22 -15.31 34.02
N ARG A 12 0.26 -14.77 34.78
CA ARG A 12 -1.15 -14.66 34.34
C ARG A 12 -1.29 -13.78 33.10
N LYS A 13 -0.61 -12.63 33.05
CA LYS A 13 -0.63 -11.74 31.87
C LYS A 13 -0.03 -12.42 30.65
N ILE A 14 1.10 -13.12 30.81
CA ILE A 14 1.72 -13.90 29.72
C ILE A 14 0.77 -15.00 29.23
N ALA A 15 0.10 -15.72 30.12
CA ALA A 15 -0.88 -16.74 29.73
C ALA A 15 -2.02 -16.16 28.87
N VAL A 16 -2.54 -14.98 29.23
CA VAL A 16 -3.56 -14.27 28.42
C VAL A 16 -3.01 -13.85 27.05
N ILE A 17 -1.76 -13.38 26.99
CA ILE A 17 -1.12 -13.04 25.71
C ILE A 17 -0.97 -14.30 24.84
N ASN A 18 -0.50 -15.40 25.43
CA ASN A 18 -0.27 -16.66 24.70
C ASN A 18 -1.54 -17.24 24.10
N GLN A 19 -2.70 -17.11 24.76
CA GLN A 19 -4.01 -17.49 24.17
C GLN A 19 -4.27 -16.82 22.81
N THR A 20 -3.72 -15.61 22.59
CA THR A 20 -3.84 -14.91 21.31
C THR A 20 -2.70 -15.24 20.35
N LEU A 21 -1.48 -15.43 20.84
CA LEU A 21 -0.30 -15.67 19.99
C LEU A 21 -0.24 -17.10 19.45
N GLU A 22 -0.74 -18.09 20.18
CA GLU A 22 -0.66 -19.51 19.81
C GLU A 22 -1.26 -19.80 18.42
N LYS A 23 -2.32 -19.08 18.02
CA LYS A 23 -2.93 -19.21 16.67
C LYS A 23 -2.00 -18.78 15.52
N TYR A 24 -0.89 -18.12 15.84
CA TYR A 24 0.16 -17.70 14.91
C TYR A 24 1.43 -18.55 15.04
N ASP A 25 1.39 -19.69 15.75
CA ASP A 25 2.51 -20.62 15.94
C ASP A 25 3.72 -20.03 16.68
N PHE A 26 3.49 -19.07 17.57
CA PHE A 26 4.50 -18.60 18.52
C PHE A 26 3.87 -18.15 19.84
N TRP A 27 4.66 -18.12 20.90
CA TRP A 27 4.22 -17.73 22.24
C TRP A 27 5.39 -17.17 23.05
N ILE A 28 5.08 -16.55 24.20
CA ILE A 28 6.09 -16.14 25.18
C ILE A 28 6.37 -17.32 26.11
N ASP A 29 7.59 -17.81 26.09
CA ASP A 29 8.07 -18.80 27.05
C ASP A 29 8.48 -18.09 28.36
N THR A 30 7.89 -18.52 29.47
CA THR A 30 8.15 -17.92 30.78
C THR A 30 9.48 -18.32 31.39
N GLU A 31 10.10 -19.41 30.92
CA GLU A 31 11.41 -19.86 31.42
C GLU A 31 12.54 -19.06 30.78
N SER A 32 12.58 -18.98 29.45
CA SER A 32 13.56 -18.16 28.72
C SER A 32 13.21 -16.67 28.68
N VAL A 33 11.98 -16.29 29.07
CA VAL A 33 11.46 -14.92 29.03
C VAL A 33 11.64 -14.31 27.63
N ASP A 34 11.24 -15.08 26.61
CA ASP A 34 11.45 -14.75 25.20
C ASP A 34 10.30 -15.30 24.35
N MET A 35 10.13 -14.75 23.15
CA MET A 35 9.22 -15.35 22.17
C MET A 35 9.87 -16.56 21.51
N VAL A 36 9.14 -17.66 21.43
CA VAL A 36 9.55 -18.95 20.83
C VAL A 36 8.44 -19.48 19.92
N GLY A 37 8.79 -20.34 18.96
CA GLY A 37 7.88 -20.79 17.89
C GLY A 37 8.49 -20.57 16.50
N ASP A 38 7.66 -20.36 15.48
CA ASP A 38 8.15 -20.06 14.12
C ASP A 38 8.87 -18.70 14.08
N GLU A 39 10.19 -18.74 13.96
CA GLU A 39 11.04 -17.55 13.99
C GLU A 39 10.74 -16.57 12.85
N ARG A 40 10.21 -17.02 11.70
CA ARG A 40 9.79 -16.12 10.61
C ARG A 40 8.61 -15.27 11.04
N LYS A 41 7.63 -15.91 11.68
CA LYS A 41 6.42 -15.25 12.19
C LYS A 41 6.74 -14.32 13.35
N ILE A 42 7.66 -14.70 14.24
CA ILE A 42 8.12 -13.85 15.35
C ILE A 42 8.82 -12.59 14.82
N ARG A 43 9.75 -12.73 13.87
CA ARG A 43 10.44 -11.57 13.28
C ARG A 43 9.46 -10.65 12.55
N PHE A 44 8.51 -11.21 11.80
CA PHE A 44 7.49 -10.43 11.12
C PHE A 44 6.52 -9.73 12.10
N PHE A 45 6.14 -10.39 13.20
CA PHE A 45 5.34 -9.78 14.27
C PHE A 45 6.05 -8.57 14.88
N TYR A 46 7.35 -8.69 15.22
CA TYR A 46 8.12 -7.55 15.70
C TYR A 46 8.26 -6.44 14.66
N TYR A 47 8.36 -6.80 13.38
CA TYR A 47 8.43 -5.84 12.28
C TYR A 47 7.16 -5.00 12.18
N CYS A 48 5.98 -5.64 12.17
CA CYS A 48 4.70 -4.92 12.19
C CYS A 48 4.55 -4.09 13.48
N TYR A 49 4.85 -4.68 14.65
CA TYR A 49 4.73 -4.00 15.94
C TYR A 49 5.61 -2.74 16.04
N LEU A 50 6.86 -2.81 15.61
CA LEU A 50 7.77 -1.66 15.71
C LEU A 50 7.35 -0.55 14.74
N LEU A 51 6.92 -0.90 13.53
CA LEU A 51 6.45 0.09 12.56
C LEU A 51 5.12 0.73 12.99
N GLU A 52 4.16 -0.05 13.50
CA GLU A 52 2.87 0.52 13.95
C GLU A 52 3.00 1.37 15.21
N LYS A 53 3.90 1.01 16.13
CA LYS A 53 4.00 1.69 17.42
C LYS A 53 4.89 2.94 17.38
N TYR A 54 5.93 2.93 16.55
CA TYR A 54 6.97 3.95 16.58
C TYR A 54 7.16 4.66 15.23
N ASP A 55 6.56 4.18 14.14
CA ASP A 55 6.73 4.62 12.75
C ASP A 55 8.15 4.47 12.18
N VAL A 56 9.16 4.91 12.94
CA VAL A 56 10.56 5.02 12.56
C VAL A 56 11.44 4.33 13.60
N LEU A 57 12.37 3.51 13.12
CA LEU A 57 13.26 2.74 13.98
C LEU A 57 14.17 3.63 14.85
N ASP A 58 14.54 4.80 14.36
CA ASP A 58 15.39 5.79 15.03
C ASP A 58 14.88 6.18 16.43
N LEU A 59 13.58 6.02 16.71
CA LEU A 59 13.00 6.31 18.02
C LEU A 59 13.27 5.22 19.08
N VAL A 60 13.70 4.03 18.67
CA VAL A 60 13.88 2.87 19.56
C VAL A 60 15.26 2.23 19.49
N ALA A 61 15.94 2.33 18.35
CA ALA A 61 17.25 1.73 18.16
C ALA A 61 18.37 2.71 18.58
N PRO A 62 19.41 2.26 19.29
CA PRO A 62 20.57 3.10 19.57
C PRO A 62 21.25 3.59 18.29
N GLU A 63 21.71 4.84 18.27
CA GLU A 63 22.34 5.45 17.08
C GLU A 63 23.54 4.63 16.55
N GLN A 64 24.36 4.08 17.44
CA GLN A 64 25.49 3.23 17.06
C GLN A 64 25.04 1.96 16.31
N GLU A 65 23.93 1.35 16.74
CA GLU A 65 23.35 0.16 16.09
C GLU A 65 22.82 0.49 14.69
N LEU A 66 22.20 1.66 14.52
CA LEU A 66 21.70 2.16 13.24
C LEU A 66 22.83 2.42 12.24
N ARG A 67 23.92 3.07 12.67
CA ARG A 67 25.09 3.32 11.80
C ARG A 67 25.70 2.02 11.27
N VAL A 68 25.78 0.98 12.09
CA VAL A 68 26.27 -0.34 11.65
C VAL A 68 25.31 -0.99 10.65
N ILE A 69 24.00 -0.87 10.87
CA ILE A 69 22.99 -1.35 9.93
C ILE A 69 23.09 -0.60 8.59
N ASP A 70 23.32 0.71 8.60
CA ASP A 70 23.44 1.51 7.37
C ASP A 70 24.67 1.16 6.55
N GLU A 71 25.82 0.95 7.20
CA GLU A 71 27.03 0.45 6.53
C GLU A 71 26.78 -0.96 5.95
N LEU A 72 26.06 -1.82 6.66
CA LEU A 72 25.69 -3.15 6.18
C LEU A 72 24.76 -3.11 4.96
N ILE A 73 23.73 -2.27 4.98
CA ILE A 73 22.84 -2.08 3.83
C ILE A 73 23.64 -1.57 2.62
N SER A 74 24.57 -0.65 2.85
CA SER A 74 25.41 -0.08 1.80
C SER A 74 26.31 -1.13 1.13
N GLU A 75 27.00 -1.97 1.91
CA GLU A 75 27.82 -3.07 1.36
C GLU A 75 26.97 -4.15 0.68
N PHE A 76 25.77 -4.41 1.19
CA PHE A 76 24.81 -5.31 0.53
C PHE A 76 24.38 -4.74 -0.83
N PHE A 77 23.90 -3.51 -0.90
CA PHE A 77 23.48 -2.90 -2.17
C PHE A 77 24.60 -2.75 -3.19
N ALA A 78 25.86 -2.60 -2.75
CA ALA A 78 27.01 -2.59 -3.65
C ALA A 78 27.19 -3.93 -4.41
N GLN A 79 26.79 -5.06 -3.82
CA GLN A 79 26.90 -6.39 -4.42
C GLN A 79 25.64 -6.84 -5.17
N PHE A 80 24.51 -6.15 -4.97
CA PHE A 80 23.24 -6.46 -5.62
C PHE A 80 22.69 -5.21 -6.36
N PRO A 81 23.18 -4.92 -7.58
CA PRO A 81 22.86 -3.67 -8.30
C PRO A 81 21.37 -3.44 -8.57
N SER A 82 20.56 -4.51 -8.66
CA SER A 82 19.10 -4.38 -8.79
C SER A 82 18.43 -3.71 -7.59
N LEU A 83 19.14 -3.60 -6.46
CA LEU A 83 18.69 -2.91 -5.26
C LEU A 83 19.11 -1.42 -5.21
N GLN A 84 19.96 -0.97 -6.14
CA GLN A 84 20.44 0.42 -6.19
C GLN A 84 19.46 1.40 -6.86
N SER A 85 18.26 0.95 -7.23
CA SER A 85 17.27 1.81 -7.86
C SER A 85 16.83 2.94 -6.90
N PRO A 86 16.52 4.15 -7.42
CA PRO A 86 16.13 5.29 -6.57
C PRO A 86 15.00 4.97 -5.60
N GLU A 87 14.02 4.15 -6.02
CA GLU A 87 12.85 3.74 -5.23
C GLU A 87 13.23 2.90 -4.01
N ARG A 88 14.40 2.25 -4.00
CA ARG A 88 14.92 1.46 -2.87
C ARG A 88 15.91 2.24 -1.99
N GLN A 89 16.28 3.45 -2.39
CA GLN A 89 17.14 4.35 -1.60
C GLN A 89 16.35 5.38 -0.79
N VAL A 90 15.01 5.40 -0.91
CA VAL A 90 14.16 6.33 -0.16
C VAL A 90 14.02 5.92 1.31
N PHE A 91 13.73 6.92 2.15
CA PHE A 91 13.58 6.77 3.59
C PHE A 91 12.63 5.62 3.98
N SER A 92 11.46 5.50 3.35
CA SER A 92 10.45 4.50 3.72
C SER A 92 10.94 3.06 3.48
N TYR A 93 11.68 2.81 2.40
CA TYR A 93 12.26 1.50 2.12
C TYR A 93 13.39 1.19 3.11
N LEU A 94 14.30 2.14 3.32
CA LEU A 94 15.43 1.97 4.22
C LEU A 94 14.99 1.78 5.67
N ASN A 95 13.98 2.52 6.15
CA ASN A 95 13.42 2.35 7.49
C ASN A 95 12.87 0.93 7.71
N LYS A 96 12.16 0.37 6.72
CA LYS A 96 11.66 -1.01 6.79
C LYS A 96 12.80 -2.03 6.80
N LEU A 97 13.79 -1.88 5.93
CA LEU A 97 14.96 -2.77 5.89
C LEU A 97 15.79 -2.69 7.18
N ARG A 98 16.02 -1.48 7.70
CA ARG A 98 16.66 -1.25 9.00
C ARG A 98 15.91 -1.95 10.11
N THR A 99 14.58 -1.79 10.16
CA THR A 99 13.72 -2.40 11.18
C THR A 99 13.86 -3.92 11.18
N MET A 100 13.79 -4.53 10.00
CA MET A 100 13.97 -5.97 9.85
C MET A 100 15.38 -6.40 10.30
N LEU A 101 16.44 -5.72 9.85
CA LEU A 101 17.83 -6.05 10.22
C LEU A 101 18.06 -5.92 11.73
N PHE A 102 17.56 -4.86 12.34
CA PHE A 102 17.61 -4.64 13.79
C PHE A 102 16.96 -5.79 14.55
N ILE A 103 15.75 -6.19 14.16
CA ILE A 103 15.07 -7.35 14.76
C ILE A 103 15.94 -8.59 14.60
N SER A 104 16.40 -8.89 13.38
CA SER A 104 17.21 -10.08 13.09
C SER A 104 18.50 -10.11 13.93
N PHE A 105 19.19 -8.97 14.09
CA PHE A 105 20.34 -8.88 15.00
C PHE A 105 19.97 -9.19 16.45
N LYS A 106 18.87 -8.61 16.97
CA LYS A 106 18.44 -8.89 18.35
C LYS A 106 18.07 -10.36 18.57
N ARG A 107 17.46 -11.00 17.58
CA ARG A 107 17.11 -12.43 17.61
C ARG A 107 18.37 -13.31 17.53
N LEU A 108 19.28 -13.03 16.61
CA LEU A 108 20.54 -13.76 16.46
C LEU A 108 21.43 -13.65 17.69
N LYS A 109 21.48 -12.48 18.35
CA LYS A 109 22.25 -12.27 19.58
C LYS A 109 21.76 -13.17 20.72
N LYS A 110 20.47 -13.55 20.72
CA LYS A 110 19.89 -14.52 21.65
C LYS A 110 20.00 -15.97 21.17
N GLY A 111 20.72 -16.23 20.08
CA GLY A 111 20.82 -17.55 19.46
C GLY A 111 19.57 -18.01 18.72
N ARG A 112 18.59 -17.12 18.47
CA ARG A 112 17.35 -17.45 17.77
C ARG A 112 17.57 -17.37 16.26
N ARG A 113 17.53 -18.51 15.58
CA ARG A 113 17.81 -18.67 14.16
C ARG A 113 16.58 -19.17 13.42
N LEU A 114 16.46 -18.78 12.16
CA LEU A 114 15.52 -19.36 11.21
C LEU A 114 15.98 -20.78 10.88
N ASP A 115 15.05 -21.71 10.71
CA ASP A 115 15.35 -23.06 10.25
C ASP A 115 15.84 -23.01 8.79
N SER A 116 17.15 -23.20 8.60
CA SER A 116 17.87 -22.79 7.40
C SER A 116 17.87 -23.84 6.27
N HIS A 117 17.62 -25.11 6.55
CA HIS A 117 18.10 -26.18 5.67
C HIS A 117 17.40 -26.29 4.30
N ASN A 118 16.15 -25.86 4.13
CA ASN A 118 15.42 -26.05 2.87
C ASN A 118 15.02 -24.73 2.17
N GLN A 119 15.27 -23.58 2.78
CA GLN A 119 14.73 -22.30 2.32
C GLN A 119 15.78 -21.33 1.78
N ILE A 120 17.07 -21.60 1.95
CA ILE A 120 18.15 -20.72 1.48
C ILE A 120 18.44 -20.97 -0.02
N ASP A 121 18.53 -19.87 -0.76
CA ASP A 121 19.01 -19.83 -2.13
C ASP A 121 20.54 -19.66 -2.13
N GLU A 122 21.25 -20.78 -2.23
CA GLU A 122 22.73 -20.81 -2.14
C GLU A 122 23.42 -20.12 -3.32
N GLN A 123 22.69 -19.82 -4.40
CA GLN A 123 23.20 -19.05 -5.53
C GLN A 123 23.66 -17.65 -5.10
N TYR A 124 23.04 -17.11 -4.05
CA TYR A 124 23.33 -15.77 -3.56
C TYR A 124 24.13 -15.81 -2.26
N SER A 125 25.24 -15.07 -2.25
CA SER A 125 26.10 -14.91 -1.09
C SER A 125 26.51 -13.46 -0.93
N LEU A 126 26.70 -13.05 0.32
CA LEU A 126 27.21 -11.74 0.68
C LEU A 126 28.59 -11.90 1.31
N LEU A 127 29.54 -11.07 0.91
CA LEU A 127 30.85 -10.95 1.56
C LEU A 127 30.97 -9.54 2.14
N LEU A 128 31.21 -9.43 3.44
CA LEU A 128 31.40 -8.15 4.10
C LEU A 128 32.88 -7.79 4.20
N SER A 129 33.18 -6.50 4.24
CA SER A 129 34.51 -6.02 4.59
C SER A 129 34.90 -6.46 6.00
N GLU A 130 36.19 -6.70 6.22
CA GLU A 130 36.71 -7.05 7.55
C GLU A 130 36.41 -5.95 8.58
N LYS A 131 36.46 -4.69 8.14
CA LYS A 131 36.15 -3.51 8.96
C LYS A 131 34.70 -3.56 9.46
N LEU A 132 33.74 -3.80 8.57
CA LEU A 132 32.33 -3.88 8.94
C LEU A 132 32.05 -5.12 9.81
N SER A 133 32.65 -6.26 9.46
CA SER A 133 32.52 -7.50 10.24
C SER A 133 32.96 -7.30 11.69
N LYS A 134 34.09 -6.61 11.93
CA LYS A 134 34.56 -6.26 13.28
C LYS A 134 33.59 -5.32 14.00
N LYS A 135 33.02 -4.32 13.30
CA LYS A 135 32.02 -3.42 13.90
C LYS A 135 30.76 -4.17 14.35
N ILE A 136 30.27 -5.10 13.52
CA ILE A 136 29.12 -5.95 13.87
C ILE A 136 29.45 -6.82 15.08
N ALA A 137 30.62 -7.45 15.11
CA ALA A 137 31.06 -8.27 16.24
C ALA A 137 31.13 -7.46 17.55
N VAL A 138 31.63 -6.23 17.52
CA VAL A 138 31.68 -5.36 18.70
C VAL A 138 30.30 -4.87 19.11
N CYS A 139 29.48 -4.44 18.16
CA CYS A 139 28.19 -3.80 18.44
C CYS A 139 27.10 -4.80 18.85
N TYR A 140 27.04 -5.95 18.18
CA TYR A 140 26.00 -6.95 18.37
C TYR A 140 26.48 -8.24 19.05
N HIS A 141 27.79 -8.42 19.24
CA HIS A 141 28.39 -9.66 19.75
C HIS A 141 28.04 -10.88 18.88
N ILE A 142 28.11 -10.69 17.55
CA ILE A 142 27.84 -11.72 16.56
C ILE A 142 29.00 -11.77 15.56
N ASP A 143 29.56 -12.96 15.35
CA ASP A 143 30.53 -13.20 14.30
C ASP A 143 29.85 -13.30 12.92
N CYS A 144 30.34 -12.51 11.96
CA CYS A 144 29.77 -12.42 10.61
C CYS A 144 30.16 -13.63 9.75
N THR A 145 29.52 -14.77 10.01
CA THR A 145 29.62 -15.97 9.17
C THR A 145 28.65 -15.92 8.00
N LYS A 146 28.86 -16.77 6.98
CA LYS A 146 27.93 -16.91 5.83
C LYS A 146 26.49 -17.18 6.30
N ASP A 147 26.31 -18.06 7.28
CA ASP A 147 24.99 -18.37 7.85
C ASP A 147 24.36 -17.14 8.51
N VAL A 148 25.13 -16.34 9.27
CA VAL A 148 24.62 -15.09 9.86
C VAL A 148 24.15 -14.11 8.78
N LEU A 149 24.90 -13.96 7.69
CA LEU A 149 24.49 -13.09 6.59
C LEU A 149 23.23 -13.60 5.89
N HIS A 150 23.09 -14.92 5.73
CA HIS A 150 21.85 -15.54 5.25
C HIS A 150 20.66 -15.29 6.19
N GLN A 151 20.89 -15.38 7.50
CA GLN A 151 19.87 -15.09 8.52
C GLN A 151 19.46 -13.61 8.55
N LEU A 152 20.38 -12.68 8.29
CA LEU A 152 20.11 -11.25 8.24
C LEU A 152 19.35 -10.88 6.97
N PHE A 153 19.71 -11.41 5.81
CA PHE A 153 19.10 -11.10 4.52
C PHE A 153 18.14 -12.18 4.02
N PHE A 154 17.52 -12.92 4.94
CA PHE A 154 16.64 -14.05 4.61
C PHE A 154 15.47 -13.66 3.70
N LEU A 155 15.03 -12.40 3.72
CA LEU A 155 14.02 -11.87 2.80
C LEU A 155 14.44 -11.95 1.32
N PHE A 156 15.74 -11.81 1.05
CA PHE A 156 16.30 -11.80 -0.31
C PHE A 156 16.91 -13.15 -0.69
N PHE A 157 17.46 -13.86 0.29
CA PHE A 157 18.13 -15.14 0.10
C PHE A 157 17.23 -16.35 0.32
N ASN A 158 15.90 -16.16 0.42
CA ASN A 158 14.99 -17.30 0.40
C ASN A 158 14.74 -17.78 -1.04
N ARG A 159 14.57 -19.09 -1.24
CA ARG A 159 14.36 -19.71 -2.56
C ARG A 159 13.13 -19.19 -3.30
N ARG A 160 12.12 -18.71 -2.57
CA ARG A 160 10.89 -18.16 -3.14
C ARG A 160 11.03 -16.71 -3.57
N TYR A 161 12.04 -15.97 -3.14
CA TYR A 161 12.28 -14.61 -3.57
C TYR A 161 12.78 -14.62 -5.02
N ALA A 162 12.21 -13.76 -5.85
CA ALA A 162 12.61 -13.58 -7.23
C ALA A 162 13.32 -12.23 -7.40
N TRP A 163 14.50 -12.24 -8.02
CA TRP A 163 15.28 -11.03 -8.26
C TRP A 163 14.84 -10.24 -9.49
N SER A 164 14.12 -10.89 -10.41
CA SER A 164 13.57 -10.30 -11.63
C SER A 164 12.35 -11.09 -12.10
N ALA A 165 11.55 -10.53 -13.02
CA ALA A 165 10.45 -11.26 -13.65
C ALA A 165 10.94 -12.52 -14.41
N ASN A 166 12.15 -12.47 -15.00
CA ASN A 166 12.77 -13.61 -15.67
C ASN A 166 13.21 -14.69 -14.67
N ASP A 167 13.75 -14.29 -13.52
CA ASP A 167 14.08 -15.22 -12.43
C ASP A 167 12.82 -15.91 -11.89
N LEU A 168 11.74 -15.14 -11.67
CA LEU A 168 10.43 -15.68 -11.31
C LEU A 168 9.92 -16.70 -12.33
N GLN A 169 10.04 -16.41 -13.62
CA GLN A 169 9.65 -17.35 -14.68
C GLN A 169 10.45 -18.64 -14.61
N LYS A 170 11.78 -18.56 -14.48
CA LYS A 170 12.64 -19.76 -14.38
C LYS A 170 12.34 -20.59 -13.13
N LYS A 171 12.08 -19.94 -11.99
CA LYS A 171 11.68 -20.63 -10.76
C LYS A 171 10.33 -21.32 -10.92
N ALA A 172 9.36 -20.67 -11.58
CA ALA A 172 8.05 -21.25 -11.89
C ALA A 172 8.10 -22.47 -12.83
N GLU A 173 9.13 -22.60 -13.67
CA GLU A 173 9.30 -23.79 -14.53
C GLU A 173 9.67 -25.06 -13.74
N HIS A 174 10.21 -24.89 -12.52
CA HIS A 174 10.74 -25.99 -11.71
C HIS A 174 10.00 -26.16 -10.37
N ASP A 175 9.18 -25.19 -9.96
CA ASP A 175 8.41 -25.21 -8.71
C ASP A 175 6.94 -24.88 -8.99
N GLU A 176 6.07 -25.89 -8.85
CA GLU A 176 4.64 -25.77 -9.10
C GLU A 176 3.94 -24.80 -8.13
N ALA A 177 4.42 -24.67 -6.89
CA ALA A 177 3.84 -23.72 -5.94
C ALA A 177 4.11 -22.27 -6.38
N ILE A 178 5.32 -22.00 -6.86
CA ILE A 178 5.69 -20.70 -7.46
C ILE A 178 4.87 -20.47 -8.75
N ALA A 179 4.72 -21.49 -9.59
CA ALA A 179 3.95 -21.42 -10.83
C ALA A 179 2.47 -21.06 -10.59
N LYS A 180 1.84 -21.64 -9.57
CA LYS A 180 0.46 -21.35 -9.17
C LYS A 180 0.26 -19.89 -8.76
N VAL A 181 1.09 -19.36 -7.85
CA VAL A 181 1.01 -17.96 -7.43
C VAL A 181 1.20 -17.03 -8.64
N ARG A 182 2.21 -17.30 -9.47
CA ARG A 182 2.48 -16.51 -10.68
C ARG A 182 1.29 -16.53 -11.66
N ARG A 183 0.72 -17.70 -11.97
CA ARG A 183 -0.45 -17.83 -12.86
C ARG A 183 -1.65 -17.09 -12.30
N THR A 184 -1.90 -17.21 -10.99
CA THR A 184 -3.01 -16.53 -10.32
C THR A 184 -2.91 -15.01 -10.45
N LEU A 185 -1.73 -14.43 -10.20
CA LEU A 185 -1.50 -12.99 -10.34
C LEU A 185 -1.66 -12.52 -11.80
N LEU A 186 -1.17 -13.30 -12.78
CA LEU A 186 -1.34 -12.98 -14.20
C LEU A 186 -2.81 -13.05 -14.65
N ALA A 187 -3.56 -14.04 -14.15
CA ALA A 187 -4.99 -14.17 -14.42
C ALA A 187 -5.78 -12.99 -13.83
N PHE A 188 -5.42 -12.58 -12.61
CA PHE A 188 -5.96 -11.39 -11.97
C PHE A 188 -5.69 -10.12 -12.80
N PHE A 189 -4.46 -9.91 -13.27
CA PHE A 189 -4.14 -8.77 -14.14
C PHE A 189 -4.96 -8.78 -15.43
N ALA A 190 -5.03 -9.92 -16.13
CA ALA A 190 -5.82 -10.03 -17.36
C ALA A 190 -7.32 -9.73 -17.10
N LYS A 191 -7.83 -10.11 -15.93
CA LYS A 191 -9.21 -9.84 -15.53
C LYS A 191 -9.45 -8.35 -15.31
N ILE A 192 -8.57 -7.65 -14.59
CA ILE A 192 -8.70 -6.20 -14.37
C ILE A 192 -8.57 -5.42 -15.69
N GLU A 193 -7.58 -5.74 -16.53
CA GLU A 193 -7.39 -5.07 -17.84
C GLU A 193 -8.69 -5.12 -18.65
N LYS A 194 -9.35 -6.29 -18.64
CA LYS A 194 -10.61 -6.50 -19.34
C LYS A 194 -11.80 -5.81 -18.66
N SER A 195 -11.95 -5.93 -17.34
CA SER A 195 -13.15 -5.44 -16.63
C SER A 195 -13.17 -3.93 -16.48
N GLU A 196 -12.01 -3.31 -16.25
CA GLU A 196 -11.89 -1.86 -16.04
C GLU A 196 -11.46 -1.13 -17.34
N GLN A 197 -11.19 -1.85 -18.42
CA GLN A 197 -10.68 -1.30 -19.69
C GLN A 197 -9.39 -0.49 -19.52
N LEU A 198 -8.51 -0.97 -18.64
CA LEU A 198 -7.21 -0.36 -18.31
C LEU A 198 -6.05 -1.14 -18.90
N VAL A 199 -4.90 -0.49 -19.02
CA VAL A 199 -3.64 -1.09 -19.48
C VAL A 199 -2.64 -1.15 -18.34
N LEU A 200 -2.12 -2.35 -18.04
CA LEU A 200 -0.99 -2.52 -17.13
C LEU A 200 0.34 -2.29 -17.89
N ILE A 201 0.77 -1.03 -17.96
CA ILE A 201 2.00 -0.63 -18.67
C ILE A 201 3.25 -1.32 -18.08
N ASN A 202 3.32 -1.45 -16.76
CA ASN A 202 4.45 -2.04 -16.04
C ASN A 202 4.16 -3.40 -15.41
N LYS A 203 3.51 -4.28 -16.18
CA LYS A 203 3.04 -5.60 -15.75
C LYS A 203 4.11 -6.47 -15.07
N ASP A 204 5.32 -6.52 -15.61
CA ASP A 204 6.41 -7.35 -15.06
C ASP A 204 6.90 -6.83 -13.70
N GLU A 205 6.97 -5.50 -13.54
CA GLU A 205 7.36 -4.87 -12.27
C GLU A 205 6.29 -5.14 -11.20
N LEU A 206 5.01 -4.98 -11.55
CA LEU A 206 3.87 -5.26 -10.68
C LEU A 206 3.80 -6.74 -10.29
N LEU A 207 4.01 -7.65 -11.25
CA LEU A 207 4.03 -9.09 -11.00
C LEU A 207 5.12 -9.43 -9.99
N LEU A 208 6.34 -8.94 -10.21
CA LEU A 208 7.47 -9.19 -9.32
C LEU A 208 7.25 -8.62 -7.93
N LEU A 209 6.69 -7.40 -7.84
CA LEU A 209 6.38 -6.72 -6.60
C LEU A 209 5.37 -7.51 -5.75
N LEU A 210 4.23 -7.89 -6.35
CA LEU A 210 3.17 -8.63 -5.66
C LEU A 210 3.62 -10.04 -5.29
N TYR A 211 4.29 -10.74 -6.21
CA TYR A 211 4.80 -12.08 -5.96
C TYR A 211 5.79 -12.09 -4.78
N ASN A 212 6.78 -11.20 -4.78
CA ASN A 212 7.75 -11.15 -3.69
C ASN A 212 7.09 -10.80 -2.35
N ALA A 213 6.06 -9.95 -2.34
CA ALA A 213 5.31 -9.69 -1.10
C ALA A 213 4.72 -10.95 -0.47
N THR A 214 4.29 -11.93 -1.29
CA THR A 214 3.81 -13.22 -0.79
C THR A 214 4.94 -14.12 -0.26
N SER A 215 6.19 -13.93 -0.70
CA SER A 215 7.31 -14.79 -0.26
C SER A 215 7.86 -14.40 1.11
N TYR A 216 7.64 -13.16 1.55
CA TYR A 216 8.10 -12.65 2.85
C TYR A 216 6.99 -12.26 3.84
N THR A 217 5.75 -12.67 3.58
CA THR A 217 4.62 -12.44 4.49
C THR A 217 4.15 -13.77 5.04
N TRP A 218 4.41 -14.03 6.34
CA TRP A 218 4.15 -15.34 6.97
C TRP A 218 3.02 -15.31 8.01
N THR A 219 2.55 -14.12 8.37
CA THR A 219 1.46 -13.91 9.34
C THR A 219 0.81 -12.56 9.03
N SER A 220 -0.14 -12.14 9.86
CA SER A 220 -0.89 -10.90 9.71
C SER A 220 0.03 -9.71 9.49
N ALA A 221 -0.29 -8.88 8.50
CA ALA A 221 0.42 -7.64 8.16
C ALA A 221 0.07 -6.48 9.11
N LYS A 222 -0.65 -6.75 10.20
CA LYS A 222 -1.02 -5.80 11.25
C LYS A 222 -0.95 -6.41 12.65
N ILE A 223 -0.76 -5.55 13.65
CA ILE A 223 -0.94 -5.84 15.08
C ILE A 223 -2.27 -5.28 15.56
N LEU A 224 -2.47 -3.98 15.42
CA LEU A 224 -3.71 -3.28 15.78
C LEU A 224 -4.27 -2.46 14.62
N HIS A 225 -3.38 -1.83 13.86
CA HIS A 225 -3.75 -0.85 12.84
C HIS A 225 -3.21 -1.29 11.47
N ASN A 226 -4.02 -1.11 10.42
CA ASN A 226 -3.63 -1.44 9.06
C ASN A 226 -3.56 -0.18 8.20
N PRO A 227 -2.37 0.41 8.02
CA PRO A 227 -2.21 1.61 7.19
C PRO A 227 -2.70 1.43 5.74
N SER A 228 -2.62 0.21 5.21
CA SER A 228 -3.11 -0.09 3.86
C SER A 228 -4.64 -0.10 3.79
N GLU A 229 -5.33 -0.51 4.86
CA GLU A 229 -6.79 -0.43 4.95
C GLU A 229 -7.23 1.03 5.03
N ASP A 230 -6.59 1.82 5.88
CA ASP A 230 -6.83 3.25 6.05
C ASP A 230 -6.62 4.05 4.75
N PHE A 231 -5.62 3.68 3.94
CA PHE A 231 -5.43 4.28 2.62
C PHE A 231 -6.68 4.14 1.75
N PHE A 232 -7.34 2.97 1.77
CA PHE A 232 -8.54 2.73 0.96
C PHE A 232 -9.80 3.35 1.56
N VAL A 233 -9.91 3.42 2.89
CA VAL A 233 -11.00 4.13 3.58
C VAL A 233 -10.97 5.62 3.24
N ASN A 234 -9.77 6.20 3.14
CA ASN A 234 -9.56 7.62 2.84
C ASN A 234 -9.32 7.90 1.36
N LEU A 235 -9.38 6.89 0.49
CA LEU A 235 -9.27 7.10 -0.94
C LEU A 235 -10.48 7.91 -1.39
N ASN A 236 -10.24 8.99 -2.13
CA ASN A 236 -11.30 9.91 -2.55
C ASN A 236 -12.47 9.13 -3.17
N HIS A 237 -13.70 9.54 -2.88
CA HIS A 237 -14.94 8.84 -3.25
C HIS A 237 -14.98 8.39 -4.72
N TYR A 238 -14.30 9.10 -5.64
CA TYR A 238 -14.19 8.73 -7.07
C TYR A 238 -13.55 7.36 -7.32
N HIS A 239 -12.55 6.97 -6.53
CA HIS A 239 -11.79 5.75 -6.77
C HIS A 239 -12.16 4.62 -5.80
N GLU A 240 -13.05 4.87 -4.84
CA GLU A 240 -13.53 3.87 -3.90
C GLU A 240 -14.24 2.71 -4.62
N GLY A 241 -15.08 3.02 -5.62
CA GLY A 241 -15.76 2.02 -6.44
C GLY A 241 -14.78 1.13 -7.20
N PHE A 242 -13.76 1.73 -7.82
CA PHE A 242 -12.68 1.01 -8.48
C PHE A 242 -11.93 0.11 -7.47
N ALA A 243 -11.45 0.66 -6.36
CA ALA A 243 -10.71 -0.06 -5.31
C ALA A 243 -11.50 -1.27 -4.78
N ARG A 244 -12.82 -1.11 -4.56
CA ARG A 244 -13.71 -2.19 -4.11
C ARG A 244 -13.82 -3.32 -5.13
N ARG A 245 -13.97 -2.99 -6.42
CA ARG A 245 -14.06 -3.98 -7.52
C ARG A 245 -12.75 -4.76 -7.65
N ILE A 246 -11.61 -4.07 -7.73
CA ILE A 246 -10.30 -4.75 -7.85
C ILE A 246 -9.97 -5.59 -6.61
N LYS A 247 -10.36 -5.16 -5.40
CA LYS A 247 -10.22 -5.98 -4.18
C LYS A 247 -11.01 -7.27 -4.28
N LYS A 248 -12.28 -7.18 -4.69
CA LYS A 248 -13.14 -8.35 -4.89
C LYS A 248 -12.53 -9.31 -5.91
N GLU A 249 -11.98 -8.78 -7.00
CA GLU A 249 -11.32 -9.59 -8.02
C GLU A 249 -10.04 -10.26 -7.52
N LEU A 250 -9.22 -9.54 -6.75
CA LEU A 250 -8.01 -10.10 -6.14
C LEU A 250 -8.35 -11.26 -5.20
N VAL A 251 -9.32 -11.06 -4.31
CA VAL A 251 -9.80 -12.09 -3.38
C VAL A 251 -10.35 -13.30 -4.14
N ALA A 252 -11.16 -13.07 -5.18
CA ALA A 252 -11.68 -14.15 -5.99
C ALA A 252 -10.55 -14.96 -6.65
N CYS A 253 -9.56 -14.31 -7.25
CA CYS A 253 -8.43 -15.00 -7.87
C CYS A 253 -7.59 -15.78 -6.86
N LEU A 254 -7.27 -15.19 -5.71
CA LEU A 254 -6.46 -15.85 -4.68
C LEU A 254 -7.16 -17.03 -4.01
N ASN A 255 -8.50 -17.05 -3.98
CA ASN A 255 -9.29 -18.12 -3.38
C ASN A 255 -9.60 -19.29 -4.35
N ILE A 256 -9.38 -19.13 -5.67
CA ILE A 256 -9.64 -20.20 -6.65
C ILE A 256 -8.63 -21.35 -6.50
N GLU A 257 -7.36 -21.01 -6.26
CA GLU A 257 -6.30 -21.99 -6.11
C GLU A 257 -5.92 -22.15 -4.64
N GLN A 258 -5.64 -23.39 -4.21
CA GLN A 258 -4.98 -23.61 -2.93
C GLN A 258 -3.51 -23.19 -3.05
N LEU A 259 -3.25 -21.91 -2.77
CA LEU A 259 -1.92 -21.31 -2.81
C LEU A 259 -1.18 -21.57 -1.49
N ASP A 260 0.10 -21.91 -1.59
CA ASP A 260 0.97 -22.09 -0.43
C ASP A 260 1.57 -20.75 0.03
N ILE A 261 0.69 -19.82 0.41
CA ILE A 261 1.00 -18.48 0.90
C ILE A 261 0.06 -18.13 2.07
N TYR A 262 0.52 -17.27 2.97
CA TYR A 262 -0.35 -16.76 4.03
C TYR A 262 -1.25 -15.64 3.49
N LEU A 263 -2.56 -15.74 3.73
CA LEU A 263 -3.54 -14.73 3.34
C LEU A 263 -4.51 -14.46 4.49
N ASP A 264 -4.63 -13.19 4.84
CA ASP A 264 -5.75 -12.64 5.59
C ASP A 264 -6.13 -11.27 4.99
N ASP A 265 -7.17 -10.63 5.51
CA ASP A 265 -7.63 -9.33 5.02
C ASP A 265 -6.53 -8.25 5.07
N SER A 266 -5.62 -8.33 6.03
CA SER A 266 -4.52 -7.35 6.14
C SER A 266 -3.51 -7.52 5.01
N VAL A 267 -3.17 -8.76 4.66
CA VAL A 267 -2.27 -9.07 3.54
C VAL A 267 -2.93 -8.72 2.21
N ILE A 268 -4.22 -8.99 2.05
CA ILE A 268 -4.97 -8.60 0.85
C ILE A 268 -4.94 -7.07 0.67
N ASN A 269 -5.20 -6.31 1.73
CA ASN A 269 -5.13 -4.85 1.68
C ASN A 269 -3.70 -4.36 1.36
N GLN A 270 -2.67 -4.99 1.91
CA GLN A 270 -1.27 -4.66 1.59
C GLN A 270 -0.95 -4.91 0.12
N LEU A 271 -1.31 -6.08 -0.43
CA LEU A 271 -1.11 -6.40 -1.86
C LEU A 271 -1.86 -5.40 -2.75
N LEU A 272 -3.07 -5.04 -2.36
CA LEU A 272 -3.87 -4.07 -3.10
C LEU A 272 -3.24 -2.67 -3.08
N PHE A 273 -2.77 -2.22 -1.91
CA PHE A 273 -2.03 -0.97 -1.78
C PHE A 273 -0.79 -0.96 -2.67
N MET A 274 0.00 -2.05 -2.65
CA MET A 274 1.18 -2.18 -3.50
C MET A 274 0.84 -2.11 -4.99
N LEU A 275 -0.23 -2.79 -5.43
CA LEU A 275 -0.71 -2.71 -6.82
C LEU A 275 -1.06 -1.28 -7.22
N VAL A 276 -1.96 -0.63 -6.47
CA VAL A 276 -2.52 0.67 -6.83
C VAL A 276 -1.44 1.76 -6.85
N THR A 277 -0.53 1.73 -5.87
CA THR A 277 0.54 2.74 -5.76
C THR A 277 1.70 2.55 -6.74
N ALA A 278 1.92 1.33 -7.24
CA ALA A 278 3.01 1.02 -8.18
C ALA A 278 2.55 0.94 -9.65
N TRP A 279 1.25 1.03 -9.92
CA TRP A 279 0.71 0.98 -11.28
C TRP A 279 0.94 2.31 -11.99
N LYS A 280 1.90 2.31 -12.91
CA LYS A 280 2.27 3.50 -13.69
C LYS A 280 1.12 3.95 -14.60
N GLY A 281 0.74 5.22 -14.48
CA GLY A 281 -0.34 5.82 -15.27
C GLY A 281 -1.75 5.36 -14.89
N LEU A 282 -1.94 4.73 -13.73
CA LEU A 282 -3.27 4.32 -13.28
C LEU A 282 -4.21 5.53 -13.12
N MET A 283 -3.75 6.58 -12.43
CA MET A 283 -4.59 7.76 -12.18
C MET A 283 -4.96 8.47 -13.47
N ASP A 284 -4.03 8.62 -14.42
CA ASP A 284 -4.31 9.23 -15.72
C ASP A 284 -5.37 8.45 -16.50
N GLN A 285 -5.32 7.11 -16.45
CA GLN A 285 -6.32 6.25 -17.11
C GLN A 285 -7.69 6.31 -16.41
N LEU A 286 -7.71 6.33 -15.07
CA LEU A 286 -8.95 6.49 -14.30
C LEU A 286 -9.58 7.87 -14.55
N GLU A 287 -8.78 8.93 -14.65
CA GLU A 287 -9.30 10.26 -15.01
C GLU A 287 -9.78 10.34 -16.46
N ALA A 288 -9.06 9.72 -17.40
CA ALA A 288 -9.47 9.70 -18.81
C ALA A 288 -10.75 8.89 -19.06
N SER A 289 -11.01 7.87 -18.24
CA SER A 289 -12.23 7.04 -18.29
C SER A 289 -13.37 7.60 -17.44
N ALA A 290 -13.12 8.60 -16.58
CA ALA A 290 -14.15 9.22 -15.77
C ALA A 290 -15.17 9.96 -16.66
N PRO A 291 -16.48 9.82 -16.38
CA PRO A 291 -17.49 10.56 -17.12
C PRO A 291 -17.33 12.06 -16.85
N ARG A 292 -17.34 12.87 -17.92
CA ARG A 292 -17.39 14.33 -17.79
C ARG A 292 -18.79 14.75 -17.43
N VAL A 293 -18.92 15.49 -16.33
CA VAL A 293 -20.20 16.04 -15.88
C VAL A 293 -20.47 17.32 -16.64
N LYS A 294 -21.62 17.38 -17.32
CA LYS A 294 -22.06 18.57 -18.04
C LYS A 294 -22.50 19.61 -17.03
N ALA A 295 -21.83 20.75 -16.99
CA ALA A 295 -22.11 21.81 -16.03
C ALA A 295 -22.56 23.08 -16.77
N GLY A 296 -23.72 23.62 -16.38
CA GLY A 296 -24.18 24.93 -16.80
C GLY A 296 -23.78 26.00 -15.78
N ILE A 297 -23.34 27.17 -16.23
CA ILE A 297 -23.13 28.33 -15.36
C ILE A 297 -24.17 29.42 -15.65
N PHE A 298 -24.83 29.93 -14.60
CA PHE A 298 -25.86 30.97 -14.71
C PHE A 298 -25.83 31.91 -13.51
N PHE A 299 -25.48 33.17 -13.71
CA PHE A 299 -25.33 34.17 -12.64
C PHE A 299 -26.17 35.41 -12.91
N ASN A 300 -26.74 35.95 -11.84
CA ASN A 300 -27.41 37.24 -11.87
C ASN A 300 -26.43 38.38 -11.54
N THR A 301 -25.43 38.57 -12.41
CA THR A 301 -24.45 39.67 -12.31
C THR A 301 -24.27 40.38 -13.65
N SER A 302 -23.39 39.88 -14.52
CA SER A 302 -23.25 40.31 -15.91
C SER A 302 -22.81 39.13 -16.78
N PHE A 303 -22.91 39.29 -18.10
CA PHE A 303 -22.43 38.29 -19.05
C PHE A 303 -20.92 38.09 -18.94
N GLU A 304 -20.17 39.19 -18.86
CA GLU A 304 -18.70 39.21 -18.74
C GLU A 304 -18.25 38.51 -17.46
N HIS A 305 -18.95 38.74 -16.35
CA HIS A 305 -18.67 38.06 -15.09
C HIS A 305 -18.93 36.55 -15.18
N SER A 306 -20.04 36.15 -15.80
CA SER A 306 -20.35 34.73 -16.00
C SER A 306 -19.33 34.04 -16.90
N GLN A 307 -18.85 34.74 -17.94
CA GLN A 307 -17.78 34.25 -18.81
C GLN A 307 -16.44 34.15 -18.08
N PHE A 308 -16.12 35.12 -17.22
CA PHE A 308 -14.93 35.08 -16.36
C PHE A 308 -14.95 33.85 -15.45
N LEU A 309 -16.06 33.62 -14.74
CA LEU A 309 -16.22 32.45 -13.88
C LEU A 309 -16.20 31.12 -14.65
N LEU A 310 -16.81 31.08 -15.84
CA LEU A 310 -16.73 29.92 -16.73
C LEU A 310 -15.27 29.57 -17.01
N ASN A 311 -14.47 30.56 -17.40
CA ASN A 311 -13.06 30.35 -17.75
C ASN A 311 -12.24 29.93 -16.52
N ASP A 312 -12.48 30.55 -15.36
CA ASP A 312 -11.74 30.27 -14.13
C ASP A 312 -12.02 28.85 -13.60
N ILE A 313 -13.29 28.49 -13.47
CA ILE A 313 -13.69 27.13 -13.06
C ILE A 313 -13.23 26.10 -14.10
N SER A 314 -13.31 26.40 -15.40
CA SER A 314 -12.89 25.47 -16.45
C SER A 314 -11.38 25.25 -16.43
N TYR A 315 -10.61 26.28 -16.07
CA TYR A 315 -9.17 26.17 -15.91
C TYR A 315 -8.82 25.20 -14.76
N HIS A 316 -9.51 25.34 -13.62
CA HIS A 316 -9.26 24.53 -12.42
C HIS A 316 -9.84 23.11 -12.49
N LEU A 317 -10.95 22.88 -13.20
CA LEU A 317 -11.69 21.61 -13.23
C LEU A 317 -11.77 20.95 -14.62
N LYS A 318 -10.85 21.31 -15.52
CA LYS A 318 -10.86 20.97 -16.96
C LYS A 318 -11.11 19.50 -17.31
N SER A 319 -10.56 18.56 -16.55
CA SER A 319 -10.72 17.12 -16.82
C SER A 319 -12.06 16.55 -16.35
N ARG A 320 -12.78 17.28 -15.49
CA ARG A 320 -13.95 16.78 -14.75
C ARG A 320 -15.27 17.34 -15.28
N LEU A 321 -15.27 18.61 -15.68
CA LEU A 321 -16.48 19.32 -16.12
C LEU A 321 -16.43 19.65 -17.61
N ASP A 322 -17.54 19.42 -18.30
CA ASP A 322 -17.84 19.99 -19.60
C ASP A 322 -18.74 21.21 -19.38
N MET A 323 -18.15 22.40 -19.40
CA MET A 323 -18.84 23.61 -18.94
C MET A 323 -19.44 24.43 -20.07
N THR A 324 -20.66 24.90 -19.86
CA THR A 324 -21.40 25.74 -20.80
C THR A 324 -22.00 26.96 -20.12
N LEU A 325 -21.97 28.09 -20.82
CA LEU A 325 -22.63 29.31 -20.37
C LEU A 325 -24.12 29.25 -20.72
N ILE A 326 -24.98 29.32 -19.71
CA ILE A 326 -26.43 29.40 -19.90
C ILE A 326 -26.82 30.85 -20.15
N THR A 327 -27.46 31.12 -21.30
CA THR A 327 -27.87 32.47 -21.73
C THR A 327 -29.38 32.68 -21.65
N ALA A 328 -30.06 31.90 -20.81
CA ALA A 328 -31.49 31.98 -20.59
C ALA A 328 -31.93 33.39 -20.16
N LYS A 329 -33.01 33.89 -20.77
CA LYS A 329 -33.59 35.20 -20.49
C LYS A 329 -34.71 35.14 -19.44
N THR A 330 -35.26 33.95 -19.22
CA THR A 330 -36.34 33.70 -18.26
C THR A 330 -36.06 32.44 -17.44
N ILE A 331 -36.70 32.30 -16.27
CA ILE A 331 -36.60 31.08 -15.46
C ILE A 331 -37.14 29.86 -16.21
N THR A 332 -38.16 30.04 -17.07
CA THR A 332 -38.69 28.96 -17.92
C THR A 332 -37.63 28.46 -18.91
N GLU A 333 -36.92 29.38 -19.57
CA GLU A 333 -35.81 29.03 -20.47
C GLU A 333 -34.64 28.39 -19.72
N LEU A 334 -34.32 28.87 -18.51
CA LEU A 334 -33.29 28.28 -17.66
C LEU A 334 -33.62 26.81 -17.37
N ARG A 335 -34.87 26.50 -16.97
CA ARG A 335 -35.30 25.12 -16.70
C ARG A 335 -35.19 24.22 -17.92
N GLN A 336 -35.51 24.72 -19.12
CA GLN A 336 -35.34 23.95 -20.36
C GLN A 336 -33.87 23.64 -20.64
N GLN A 337 -32.98 24.63 -20.50
CA GLN A 337 -31.54 24.41 -20.72
C GLN A 337 -30.92 23.51 -19.65
N CYS A 338 -31.42 23.57 -18.41
CA CYS A 338 -31.00 22.69 -17.32
C CYS A 338 -31.25 21.19 -17.59
N GLN A 339 -32.16 20.82 -18.50
CA GLN A 339 -32.39 19.42 -18.88
C GLN A 339 -31.22 18.78 -19.66
N HIS A 340 -30.27 19.60 -20.13
CA HIS A 340 -29.13 19.15 -20.92
C HIS A 340 -27.81 19.15 -20.14
N VAL A 341 -27.85 19.52 -18.86
CA VAL A 341 -26.70 19.54 -17.96
C VAL A 341 -27.01 18.71 -16.73
N ASP A 342 -25.97 18.11 -16.16
CA ASP A 342 -26.07 17.31 -14.94
C ASP A 342 -26.05 18.21 -13.69
N MET A 343 -25.44 19.40 -13.82
CA MET A 343 -25.21 20.35 -12.73
C MET A 343 -25.39 21.81 -13.20
N LEU A 344 -25.99 22.64 -12.36
CA LEU A 344 -26.09 24.09 -12.50
C LEU A 344 -25.27 24.80 -11.40
N ILE A 345 -24.30 25.62 -11.81
CA ILE A 345 -23.50 26.47 -10.92
C ILE A 345 -24.04 27.89 -10.99
N THR A 346 -24.44 28.45 -9.85
CA THR A 346 -25.18 29.73 -9.80
C THR A 346 -24.98 30.48 -8.49
N ASN A 347 -25.27 31.79 -8.46
CA ASN A 347 -25.40 32.59 -7.23
C ASN A 347 -26.84 32.72 -6.73
N LEU A 348 -27.80 32.07 -7.38
CA LEU A 348 -29.22 32.17 -7.07
C LEU A 348 -29.68 31.06 -6.12
N SER A 349 -29.96 31.43 -4.87
CA SER A 349 -30.36 30.49 -3.81
C SER A 349 -31.83 30.03 -3.85
N MET A 350 -32.68 30.71 -4.63
CA MET A 350 -34.13 30.50 -4.64
C MET A 350 -34.66 30.03 -6.01
N LEU A 351 -33.84 29.31 -6.79
CA LEU A 351 -34.29 28.75 -8.06
C LEU A 351 -35.32 27.63 -7.83
N PRO A 352 -36.44 27.61 -8.58
CA PRO A 352 -37.34 26.46 -8.56
C PRO A 352 -36.58 25.22 -9.04
N SER A 353 -36.62 24.13 -8.26
CA SER A 353 -35.83 22.90 -8.48
C SER A 353 -35.81 22.49 -9.97
N PRO A 354 -34.69 22.72 -10.69
CA PRO A 354 -34.48 22.16 -12.01
C PRO A 354 -34.21 20.66 -11.89
N ASP A 355 -34.36 19.91 -12.99
CA ASP A 355 -34.07 18.48 -13.06
C ASP A 355 -32.54 18.22 -13.17
N CYS A 356 -31.73 18.95 -12.40
CA CYS A 356 -30.27 18.82 -12.33
C CYS A 356 -29.77 19.21 -10.94
N HIS A 357 -28.55 18.84 -10.57
CA HIS A 357 -27.98 19.23 -9.28
C HIS A 357 -27.65 20.73 -9.27
N ILE A 358 -28.03 21.46 -8.21
CA ILE A 358 -27.68 22.88 -8.08
C ILE A 358 -26.51 23.04 -7.11
N VAL A 359 -25.49 23.78 -7.55
CA VAL A 359 -24.40 24.27 -6.69
C VAL A 359 -24.52 25.78 -6.59
N SER A 360 -24.92 26.26 -5.41
CA SER A 360 -24.92 27.68 -5.11
C SER A 360 -23.54 28.12 -4.64
N ILE A 361 -22.92 29.05 -5.36
CA ILE A 361 -21.60 29.61 -5.03
C ILE A 361 -21.66 31.14 -4.93
N GLN A 362 -20.65 31.72 -4.31
CA GLN A 362 -20.52 33.17 -4.23
C GLN A 362 -20.20 33.78 -5.60
N ALA A 363 -20.50 35.07 -5.78
CA ALA A 363 -20.13 35.79 -6.99
C ALA A 363 -18.60 35.87 -7.16
N ASN A 364 -17.87 35.95 -6.05
CA ASN A 364 -16.41 35.82 -6.04
C ASN A 364 -16.05 34.41 -5.60
N LEU A 365 -15.30 33.68 -6.42
CA LEU A 365 -14.91 32.31 -6.12
C LEU A 365 -14.02 32.25 -4.87
N THR A 366 -14.38 31.35 -3.96
CA THR A 366 -13.60 30.98 -2.79
C THR A 366 -13.17 29.51 -2.90
N PRO A 367 -12.14 29.06 -2.15
CA PRO A 367 -11.80 27.64 -2.08
C PRO A 367 -12.99 26.73 -1.70
N LYS A 368 -13.92 27.25 -0.89
CA LYS A 368 -15.13 26.51 -0.48
C LYS A 368 -16.08 26.26 -1.65
N ASP A 369 -16.14 27.17 -2.62
CA ASP A 369 -16.98 26.99 -3.81
C ASP A 369 -16.47 25.84 -4.67
N PHE A 370 -15.15 25.68 -4.81
CA PHE A 370 -14.56 24.53 -5.49
C PHE A 370 -14.84 23.21 -4.76
N GLU A 371 -14.78 23.19 -3.43
CA GLU A 371 -15.17 22.01 -2.63
C GLU A 371 -16.64 21.62 -2.88
N ASN A 372 -17.54 22.60 -2.92
CA ASN A 372 -18.97 22.34 -3.15
C ASN A 372 -19.21 21.79 -4.56
N ILE A 373 -18.55 22.35 -5.58
CA ILE A 373 -18.62 21.85 -6.96
C ILE A 373 -18.11 20.41 -7.03
N LEU A 374 -16.97 20.13 -6.39
CA LEU A 374 -16.37 18.78 -6.37
C LEU A 374 -17.25 17.77 -5.63
N SER A 375 -17.90 18.17 -4.53
CA SER A 375 -18.84 17.32 -3.78
C SER A 375 -20.00 16.86 -4.66
N VAL A 376 -20.64 17.79 -5.38
CA VAL A 376 -21.75 17.44 -6.29
C VAL A 376 -21.27 16.65 -7.50
N TYR A 377 -20.10 17.00 -8.05
CA TYR A 377 -19.46 16.17 -9.08
C TYR A 377 -19.25 14.73 -8.61
N SER A 378 -18.83 14.49 -7.36
CA SER A 378 -18.73 13.14 -6.77
C SER A 378 -20.06 12.40 -6.73
N GLU A 379 -21.14 13.07 -6.31
CA GLU A 379 -22.48 12.47 -6.22
C GLU A 379 -22.95 11.99 -7.60
N ILE A 380 -22.81 12.83 -8.63
CA ILE A 380 -23.22 12.53 -10.00
C ILE A 380 -22.44 11.33 -10.56
N VAL A 381 -21.11 11.34 -10.42
CA VAL A 381 -20.25 10.26 -10.93
C VAL A 381 -20.56 8.94 -10.23
N ASN A 382 -20.75 8.94 -8.91
CA ASN A 382 -21.04 7.72 -8.15
C ASN A 382 -22.43 7.12 -8.45
N ALA A 383 -23.43 7.95 -8.71
CA ALA A 383 -24.75 7.48 -9.15
C ALA A 383 -24.68 6.77 -10.51
N ASN A 384 -23.88 7.30 -11.44
CA ASN A 384 -23.69 6.69 -12.76
C ASN A 384 -22.93 5.36 -12.70
N VAL A 385 -21.94 5.24 -11.80
CA VAL A 385 -21.17 3.99 -11.57
C VAL A 385 -21.99 2.90 -10.87
N THR A 386 -23.05 3.23 -10.14
CA THR A 386 -23.94 2.25 -9.49
C THR A 386 -25.10 1.79 -10.38
N ALA A 387 -25.42 2.55 -11.42
CA ALA A 387 -26.44 2.22 -12.42
C ALA A 387 -25.90 1.38 -13.61
N SER A 388 -24.57 1.24 -13.71
CA SER A 388 -23.85 0.42 -14.70
C SER A 388 -23.33 -0.87 -14.06
#